data_AF-A0A7Y2HJB2-F1
#
_entry.id   AF-A0A7Y2HJB2-F1
#
_cell.length_a   1.000
_cell.length_b   1.000
_cell.length_c   1.000
_cell.angle_alpha   90.00
_cell.angle_beta   90.00
_cell.angle_gamma   90.00
#
_symmetry.space_group_name_H-M   'P 1'
#
loop_
_entity.id
_entity.type
_entity.pdbx_description
1 polymer ?
#
loop_
_entity_poly.entity_id
_entity_poly.type
_entity_poly.pdbx_seq_one_letter_code
_entity_poly.pdbx_strand_id
1 'polypeptide(L)'
;MTLKQLIKLEDKSKEIWVISPTLHYDVENKDFSELVSVNLGQKTKYRYIVPATRTVQKNIKLYKKLYGLSDEELDSNFLLLPESEFNPFISETAIYNATTDCIACTAPATEDSNDVIKYNSETSQAMAKHFKSIWRKYKRKNP
;
A
#
# COMPACT_ATOMS: atom_id res chain seq x y z
N MET A 1 5.07 10.33 -12.99
CA MET A 1 3.77 11.02 -12.82
C MET A 1 3.92 11.98 -11.66
N THR A 2 3.18 13.08 -11.61
CA THR A 2 3.27 13.98 -10.45
C THR A 2 2.42 13.48 -9.29
N LEU A 3 2.72 13.90 -8.07
CA LEU A 3 1.90 13.62 -6.89
C LEU A 3 0.42 14.01 -7.12
N LYS A 4 0.16 15.16 -7.76
CA LYS A 4 -1.19 15.59 -8.14
C LYS A 4 -1.91 14.63 -9.10
N GLN A 5 -1.17 13.98 -10.00
CA GLN A 5 -1.73 12.94 -10.87
C GLN A 5 -2.01 11.64 -10.11
N LEU A 6 -1.15 11.30 -9.14
CA LEU A 6 -1.35 10.16 -8.25
C LEU A 6 -2.64 10.32 -7.43
N ILE A 7 -2.84 11.47 -6.79
CA ILE A 7 -4.06 11.80 -6.02
C ILE A 7 -5.32 11.57 -6.87
N LYS A 8 -5.33 12.08 -8.11
CA LYS A 8 -6.46 11.87 -9.03
C LYS A 8 -6.67 10.42 -9.44
N LEU A 9 -5.61 9.63 -9.48
CA LEU A 9 -5.70 8.20 -9.76
C LEU A 9 -6.30 7.46 -8.56
N GLU A 10 -5.87 7.80 -7.34
CA GLU A 10 -6.40 7.20 -6.12
C GLU A 10 -7.90 7.46 -5.93
N ASP A 11 -8.34 8.70 -6.17
CA ASP A 11 -9.76 9.09 -6.09
C ASP A 11 -10.66 8.21 -6.96
N LYS A 12 -10.15 7.85 -8.15
CA LYS A 12 -10.86 7.02 -9.13
C LYS A 12 -10.70 5.52 -8.89
N SER A 13 -9.77 5.13 -8.03
CA SER A 13 -9.46 3.73 -7.78
C SER A 13 -10.48 3.11 -6.83
N LYS A 14 -10.87 1.88 -7.15
CA LYS A 14 -11.79 1.08 -6.34
C LYS A 14 -11.05 0.25 -5.29
N GLU A 15 -9.79 -0.08 -5.57
CA GLU A 15 -8.91 -0.81 -4.69
C GLU A 15 -7.47 -0.31 -4.86
N ILE A 16 -6.75 -0.29 -3.74
CA ILE A 16 -5.36 0.15 -3.67
C ILE A 16 -4.62 -0.85 -2.80
N TRP A 17 -3.65 -1.53 -3.40
CA TRP A 17 -2.83 -2.51 -2.71
C TRP A 17 -1.44 -1.94 -2.54
N VAL A 18 -0.95 -1.87 -1.31
CA VAL A 18 0.31 -1.23 -0.96
C VAL A 18 1.27 -2.27 -0.42
N ILE A 19 2.43 -2.38 -1.04
CA ILE A 19 3.57 -3.10 -0.48
C ILE A 19 4.43 -2.05 0.21
N SER A 20 4.54 -2.13 1.54
CA SER A 20 5.34 -1.16 2.30
C SER A 20 6.35 -1.87 3.20
N PRO A 21 7.66 -1.71 2.95
CA PRO A 21 8.71 -2.30 3.79
C PRO A 21 8.72 -1.75 5.22
N THR A 22 8.32 -0.49 5.41
CA THR A 22 8.47 0.22 6.70
C THR A 22 7.17 0.86 7.19
N LEU A 23 6.15 1.00 6.34
CA LEU A 23 4.94 1.80 6.60
C LEU A 23 5.27 3.26 6.95
N HIS A 24 6.38 3.78 6.41
CA HIS A 24 6.91 5.09 6.79
C HIS A 24 6.12 6.23 6.15
N TYR A 25 5.85 6.19 4.84
CA TYR A 25 5.14 7.28 4.16
C TYR A 25 3.71 7.45 4.68
N ASP A 26 3.00 6.35 4.94
CA ASP A 26 1.63 6.38 5.48
C ASP A 26 1.50 6.92 6.91
N VAL A 27 2.62 7.16 7.61
CA VAL A 27 2.64 7.51 9.04
C VAL A 27 3.44 8.78 9.33
N GLU A 28 4.53 9.01 8.61
CA GLU A 28 5.49 10.10 8.89
C GLU A 28 5.47 11.20 7.81
N ASN A 29 5.07 10.87 6.58
CA ASN A 29 4.97 11.86 5.51
C ASN A 29 3.58 12.53 5.53
N LYS A 30 3.55 13.85 5.74
CA LYS A 30 2.30 14.61 5.89
C LYS A 30 1.39 14.56 4.67
N ASP A 31 1.97 14.65 3.47
CA ASP A 31 1.20 14.69 2.22
C ASP A 31 0.52 13.33 1.96
N PHE A 32 1.22 12.23 2.25
CA PHE A 32 0.64 10.89 2.17
C PHE A 32 -0.34 10.62 3.32
N SER A 33 -0.06 11.11 4.53
CA SER A 33 -0.93 10.91 5.70
C SER A 33 -2.31 11.56 5.52
N GLU A 34 -2.38 12.75 4.91
CA GLU A 34 -3.65 13.41 4.59
C GLU A 34 -4.47 12.59 3.58
N LEU A 35 -3.81 12.04 2.57
CA LEU A 35 -4.43 11.20 1.55
C LEU A 35 -4.92 9.85 2.10
N VAL A 36 -4.14 9.21 2.98
CA VAL A 36 -4.56 7.99 3.69
C VAL A 36 -5.78 8.29 4.58
N SER A 37 -5.78 9.41 5.31
CA SER A 37 -6.90 9.83 6.15
C SER A 37 -8.20 9.97 5.37
N VAL A 38 -8.16 10.68 4.22
CA VAL A 38 -9.32 10.87 3.34
C VAL A 38 -9.84 9.53 2.81
N ASN A 39 -8.94 8.64 2.41
CA ASN A 39 -9.33 7.36 1.82
C ASN A 39 -9.85 6.35 2.85
N LEU A 40 -9.33 6.36 4.08
CA LEU A 40 -9.85 5.55 5.19
C LEU A 40 -11.25 6.01 5.63
N GLY A 41 -11.53 7.31 5.54
CA GLY A 41 -12.89 7.85 5.74
C GLY A 41 -13.95 7.29 4.77
N GLN A 42 -13.53 6.82 3.59
CA GLN A 42 -14.39 6.12 2.62
C GLN A 42 -14.50 4.61 2.86
N LYS A 43 -13.88 4.10 3.95
CA LYS A 43 -14.00 2.74 4.52
C LYS A 43 -13.65 1.53 3.68
N THR A 44 -13.21 1.62 2.42
CA THR A 44 -12.93 0.39 1.64
C THR A 44 -12.00 0.62 0.45
N LYS A 45 -10.67 0.74 0.65
CA LYS A 45 -9.73 0.72 -0.50
C LYS A 45 -8.37 0.08 -0.25
N TYR A 46 -7.81 0.16 0.97
CA TYR A 46 -6.40 -0.17 1.19
C TYR A 46 -6.16 -1.59 1.70
N ARG A 47 -5.22 -2.28 1.06
CA ARG A 47 -4.66 -3.54 1.54
C ARG A 47 -3.14 -3.42 1.59
N TYR A 48 -2.55 -3.70 2.74
CA TYR A 48 -1.13 -3.58 2.98
C TYR A 48 -0.48 -4.96 3.09
N ILE A 49 0.63 -5.16 2.38
CA ILE A 49 1.58 -6.25 2.66
C ILE A 49 2.84 -5.61 3.26
N VAL A 50 3.21 -6.06 4.46
CA VAL A 50 4.31 -5.50 5.24
C VAL A 50 5.11 -6.62 5.92
N PRO A 51 6.40 -6.44 6.24
CA PRO A 51 7.16 -7.46 6.96
C PRO A 51 6.83 -7.46 8.45
N ALA A 52 6.91 -8.62 9.09
CA ALA A 52 6.60 -8.83 10.50
C ALA A 52 7.73 -8.36 11.44
N THR A 53 8.28 -7.17 11.20
CA THR A 53 9.36 -6.60 12.00
C THR A 53 8.82 -5.82 13.21
N ARG A 54 9.68 -5.61 14.21
CA ARG A 54 9.35 -4.77 15.37
C ARG A 54 9.04 -3.32 14.97
N THR A 55 9.72 -2.78 13.96
CA THR A 55 9.50 -1.41 13.47
C THR A 55 8.11 -1.28 12.84
N VAL A 56 7.76 -2.20 11.94
CA VAL A 56 6.43 -2.20 11.31
C VAL A 56 5.33 -2.38 12.34
N GLN A 57 5.49 -3.24 13.34
CA GLN A 57 4.48 -3.38 14.40
C GLN A 57 4.27 -2.07 15.20
N LYS A 58 5.32 -1.28 15.42
CA LYS A 58 5.18 0.06 16.04
C LYS A 58 4.42 1.00 15.12
N ASN A 59 4.75 1.00 13.83
CA ASN A 59 4.11 1.86 12.84
C ASN A 59 2.64 1.49 12.61
N ILE A 60 2.27 0.21 12.64
CA ILE A 60 0.88 -0.24 12.61
C ILE A 60 0.10 0.30 13.82
N LYS A 61 0.69 0.30 15.02
CA LYS A 61 0.04 0.89 16.21
C LYS A 61 -0.15 2.40 16.07
N LEU A 62 0.82 3.09 15.48
CA LEU A 62 0.72 4.51 15.21
C LEU A 62 -0.35 4.80 14.15
N TYR A 63 -0.36 4.05 13.05
CA TYR A 63 -1.39 4.07 12.01
C TYR A 63 -2.79 3.86 12.60
N LYS A 64 -2.98 2.84 13.44
CA LYS A 64 -4.25 2.59 14.16
C LYS A 64 -4.73 3.82 14.90
N LYS A 65 -3.83 4.48 15.64
CA LYS A 65 -4.15 5.63 16.47
C LYS A 65 -4.42 6.88 15.64
N LEU A 66 -3.62 7.13 14.60
CA LEU A 66 -3.76 8.27 13.68
C LEU A 66 -5.12 8.25 12.98
N TYR A 67 -5.55 7.07 12.54
CA TYR A 67 -6.75 6.92 11.72
C TYR A 67 -7.96 6.34 12.46
N GLY A 68 -7.84 6.09 13.77
CA GLY A 68 -8.95 5.65 14.62
C GLY A 68 -9.54 4.28 14.26
N LEU A 69 -8.72 3.35 13.76
CA LEU A 69 -9.18 2.04 13.26
C LEU A 69 -9.39 1.01 14.38
N SER A 70 -10.36 0.11 14.18
CA SER A 70 -10.53 -1.08 15.04
C SER A 70 -9.47 -2.15 14.76
N ASP A 71 -9.32 -3.12 15.66
CA ASP A 71 -8.42 -4.26 15.41
C ASP A 71 -8.91 -5.13 14.25
N GLU A 72 -10.22 -5.26 14.07
CA GLU A 72 -10.81 -5.98 12.94
C GLU A 72 -10.52 -5.29 11.60
N GLU A 73 -10.59 -3.96 11.54
CA GLU A 73 -10.24 -3.17 10.35
C GLU A 73 -8.74 -3.29 10.03
N LEU A 74 -7.88 -3.29 11.06
CA LEU A 74 -6.45 -3.56 10.87
C LEU A 74 -6.22 -4.97 10.32
N ASP A 75 -6.85 -5.99 10.89
CA ASP A 75 -6.68 -7.38 10.46
C ASP A 75 -7.24 -7.62 9.05
N SER A 76 -8.25 -6.88 8.62
CA SER A 76 -8.72 -6.92 7.23
C SER A 76 -7.76 -6.26 6.25
N ASN A 77 -7.08 -5.18 6.69
CA ASN A 77 -6.28 -4.34 5.81
C ASN A 77 -4.82 -4.80 5.73
N PHE A 78 -4.25 -5.35 6.79
CA PHE A 78 -2.82 -5.69 6.86
C PHE A 78 -2.56 -7.19 6.74
N LEU A 79 -1.59 -7.55 5.90
CA LEU A 79 -0.97 -8.86 5.86
C LEU A 79 0.50 -8.73 6.25
N LEU A 80 0.84 -9.28 7.42
CA LEU A 80 2.22 -9.37 7.89
C LEU A 80 2.87 -10.63 7.33
N LEU A 81 4.01 -10.49 6.67
CA LEU A 81 4.81 -11.60 6.15
C LEU A 81 6.08 -11.81 6.98
N PRO A 82 6.57 -13.06 7.10
CA PRO A 82 7.93 -13.31 7.56
C PRO A 82 8.94 -12.51 6.72
N GLU A 83 10.00 -11.99 7.35
CA GLU A 83 11.02 -11.17 6.68
C GLU A 83 11.62 -11.90 5.46
N SER A 84 11.87 -13.20 5.57
CA SER A 84 12.40 -14.03 4.47
C SER A 84 11.52 -14.04 3.22
N GLU A 85 10.19 -13.95 3.37
CA GLU A 85 9.25 -13.87 2.26
C GLU A 85 9.03 -12.45 1.76
N PHE A 86 9.43 -11.44 2.55
CA PHE A 86 9.31 -10.03 2.19
C PHE A 86 10.55 -9.49 1.47
N ASN A 87 11.72 -10.14 1.59
CA ASN A 87 12.97 -9.76 0.91
C ASN A 87 12.88 -9.34 -0.57
N PRO A 88 11.99 -9.92 -1.41
CA PRO A 88 11.83 -9.48 -2.79
C PRO A 88 11.25 -8.05 -2.95
N PHE A 89 10.69 -7.46 -1.89
CA PHE A 89 10.03 -6.16 -1.90
C PHE A 89 10.94 -5.08 -1.32
N ILE A 90 11.68 -4.41 -2.20
CA ILE A 90 12.70 -3.43 -1.82
C ILE A 90 12.12 -2.01 -1.79
N SER A 91 11.16 -1.71 -2.67
CA SER A 91 10.56 -0.38 -2.80
C SER A 91 9.10 -0.36 -2.40
N GLU A 92 8.68 0.73 -1.76
CA GLU A 92 7.27 0.95 -1.45
C GLU A 92 6.48 1.18 -2.74
N THR A 93 5.53 0.30 -3.02
CA THR A 93 4.79 0.27 -4.28
C THR A 93 3.29 0.16 -4.02
N ALA A 94 2.52 1.05 -4.62
CA ALA A 94 1.06 1.01 -4.65
C ALA A 94 0.57 0.47 -6.00
N ILE A 95 -0.41 -0.42 -5.97
CA ILE A 95 -1.07 -1.01 -7.13
C ILE A 95 -2.55 -0.61 -7.07
N TYR A 96 -2.95 0.22 -8.03
CA TYR A 96 -4.31 0.72 -8.19
C TYR A 96 -5.10 -0.22 -9.09
N ASN A 97 -6.35 -0.53 -8.71
CA ASN A 97 -7.27 -1.35 -9.50
C ASN A 97 -6.67 -2.71 -9.93
N ALA A 98 -6.00 -3.40 -8.99
CA ALA A 98 -5.24 -4.63 -9.22
C ALA A 98 -6.01 -5.77 -9.93
N THR A 99 -7.34 -5.75 -9.91
CA THR A 99 -8.23 -6.74 -10.54
C THR A 99 -8.78 -6.33 -11.91
N THR A 100 -8.55 -5.10 -12.35
CA THR A 100 -9.02 -4.56 -13.65
C THR A 100 -7.85 -3.92 -14.40
N ASP A 101 -7.93 -2.63 -14.71
CA ASP A 101 -6.86 -1.88 -15.38
C ASP A 101 -5.80 -1.44 -14.36
N CYS A 102 -4.93 -2.39 -14.01
CA CYS A 102 -3.96 -2.19 -12.95
C CYS A 102 -2.90 -1.14 -13.31
N ILE A 103 -2.64 -0.23 -12.38
CA ILE A 103 -1.55 0.74 -12.48
C ILE A 103 -0.69 0.58 -11.23
N ALA A 104 0.60 0.34 -11.39
CA ALA A 104 1.54 0.33 -10.27
C ALA A 104 2.40 1.60 -10.26
N CYS A 105 2.58 2.15 -9.07
CA CYS A 105 3.41 3.32 -8.80
C CYS A 105 4.32 3.06 -7.61
N THR A 106 5.56 3.53 -7.65
CA THR A 106 6.50 3.48 -6.51
C THR A 106 6.91 4.89 -6.12
N ALA A 107 7.14 5.08 -4.82
CA ALA A 107 7.74 6.31 -4.32
C ALA A 107 9.12 6.53 -4.96
N PRO A 108 9.51 7.80 -5.23
CA PRO A 108 10.86 8.11 -5.71
C PRO A 108 11.89 7.80 -4.62
N ALA A 109 13.13 7.53 -5.02
CA ALA A 109 14.23 7.26 -4.08
C ALA A 109 14.67 8.50 -3.27
N THR A 110 14.21 9.69 -3.66
CA THR A 110 14.56 10.99 -3.04
C THR A 110 13.29 11.73 -2.65
N GLU A 111 13.20 12.17 -1.39
CA GLU A 111 12.01 12.83 -0.82
C GLU A 111 11.69 14.21 -1.43
N ASP A 112 12.67 14.85 -2.11
CA ASP A 112 12.53 16.21 -2.65
C ASP A 112 11.85 16.29 -4.04
N SER A 113 11.48 15.17 -4.65
CA SER A 113 10.79 15.19 -5.94
C SER A 113 9.29 14.96 -5.78
N ASN A 114 8.47 15.87 -6.32
CA ASN A 114 7.03 15.69 -6.52
C ASN A 114 6.68 14.59 -7.56
N ASP A 115 7.68 13.82 -7.99
CA ASP A 115 7.58 12.81 -9.01
C ASP A 115 7.44 11.42 -8.39
N VAL A 116 6.51 10.66 -8.94
CA VAL A 116 6.23 9.27 -8.60
C VAL A 116 6.52 8.43 -9.84
N ILE A 117 7.19 7.31 -9.66
CA ILE A 117 7.55 6.44 -10.77
C ILE A 117 6.34 5.55 -11.10
N LYS A 118 5.82 5.68 -12.32
CA LYS A 118 4.75 4.83 -12.84
C LYS A 118 5.36 3.68 -13.62
N TYR A 119 5.03 2.44 -13.28
CA TYR A 119 5.46 1.27 -14.03
C TYR A 119 4.67 1.13 -15.35
N ASN A 120 5.25 0.39 -16.30
CA ASN A 120 4.54 0.02 -17.52
C ASN A 120 3.40 -0.99 -17.23
N SER A 121 2.55 -1.23 -18.23
CA SER A 121 1.38 -2.10 -18.08
C SER A 121 1.77 -3.55 -17.73
N GLU A 122 2.76 -4.11 -18.41
CA GLU A 122 3.20 -5.49 -18.20
C GLU A 122 3.73 -5.73 -16.78
N THR A 123 4.60 -4.85 -16.32
CA THR A 123 5.13 -4.86 -14.95
C THR A 123 4.02 -4.70 -13.92
N SER A 124 3.09 -3.75 -14.15
CA SER A 124 1.95 -3.54 -13.24
C SER A 124 1.08 -4.80 -13.10
N GLN A 125 0.80 -5.48 -14.22
CA GLN A 125 0.02 -6.72 -14.24
C GLN A 125 0.75 -7.87 -13.55
N ALA A 126 2.05 -8.01 -13.77
CA ALA A 126 2.86 -9.02 -13.10
C ALA A 126 2.87 -8.82 -11.58
N MET A 127 3.05 -7.57 -11.12
CA MET A 127 3.01 -7.21 -9.70
C MET A 127 1.63 -7.50 -9.08
N ALA A 128 0.54 -7.10 -9.74
CA ALA A 128 -0.81 -7.36 -9.28
C ALA A 128 -1.09 -8.87 -9.11
N LYS A 129 -0.66 -9.68 -10.10
CA LYS A 129 -0.78 -11.16 -10.03
C LYS A 129 0.00 -11.74 -8.84
N HIS A 130 1.24 -11.28 -8.63
CA HIS A 130 2.05 -11.73 -7.50
C HIS A 130 1.44 -11.35 -6.15
N PHE A 131 1.03 -10.09 -5.99
CA PHE A 131 0.39 -9.62 -4.77
C PHE A 131 -0.87 -10.43 -4.46
N LYS A 132 -1.73 -10.67 -5.47
CA LYS A 132 -2.97 -11.46 -5.31
C LYS A 132 -2.66 -12.89 -4.87
N SER A 133 -1.62 -13.50 -5.44
CA SER A 133 -1.17 -14.84 -5.06
C SER A 133 -0.75 -14.91 -3.60
N ILE A 134 0.05 -13.95 -3.14
CA ILE A 134 0.51 -13.84 -1.76
C ILE A 134 -0.67 -13.62 -0.82
N TRP A 135 -1.52 -12.65 -1.12
CA TRP A 135 -2.70 -12.36 -0.31
C TRP A 135 -3.58 -13.60 -0.13
N ARG A 136 -3.87 -14.30 -1.24
CA ARG A 136 -4.66 -15.53 -1.21
C ARG A 136 -3.99 -16.63 -0.40
N LYS A 137 -2.67 -16.81 -0.52
CA LYS A 137 -1.88 -17.81 0.23
C LYS A 137 -2.05 -17.62 1.74
N TYR A 138 -1.93 -16.39 2.23
CA TYR A 138 -1.91 -16.10 3.67
C TYR A 138 -3.28 -15.81 4.27
N LYS A 139 -4.13 -15.02 3.60
CA LYS A 139 -5.45 -14.66 4.11
C LYS A 139 -6.53 -15.69 3.77
N ARG A 140 -6.23 -16.66 2.88
CA ARG A 140 -7.18 -17.68 2.37
C ARG A 140 -8.48 -17.07 1.82
N LYS A 141 -8.44 -15.81 1.41
CA LYS A 141 -9.55 -15.06 0.83
C LYS A 141 -9.11 -14.58 -0.54
N ASN A 142 -10.03 -14.63 -1.51
CA ASN A 142 -9.82 -13.90 -2.75
C ASN A 142 -10.02 -12.42 -2.40
N PRO A 143 -9.02 -11.55 -2.64
CA PRO A 143 -9.17 -10.14 -2.35
C PRO A 143 -10.23 -9.51 -3.26
#